data_AF-A0A8I0HRL3-F1
#
_entry.id   AF-A0A8I0HRL3-F1
#
_cell.length_a   1.000
_cell.length_b   1.000
_cell.length_c   1.000
_cell.angle_alpha   90.00
_cell.angle_beta   90.00
_cell.angle_gamma   90.00
#
_symmetry.space_group_name_H-M   'P 1'
#
loop_
_entity.id
_entity.type
_entity.pdbx_description
1 polymer ?
#
loop_
_entity_poly.entity_id
_entity_poly.type
_entity_poly.pdbx_seq_one_letter_code
_entity_poly.pdbx_strand_id
1 'polypeptide(L)'
;MRSSNPVFSSLTDTQRSHGQNSYAGYDQFGGQYQTQYNAPQQTERPMTVDDVITKTGITLAIIVVFAVLTFGVSLVNPGMAMILTIIGAIGGFITVLVATFGKKYGSAPVTITYAAFEGLFVGGISLLFSGFLQGYDGAGALIGQAVLGTIGVFFGMLFVYKTGAIKVTPKFNRIMTGMIFGVLVLVLGNLVMSLFGFGSPLRDGGILAIVFSLFCIGLAAFSFLTDFDAADKMVREGVPARMAWGVALGLAVTLVWLYTEILRLLSYFTNR
;
A
#
# COMPACT_ATOMS: atom_id res chain seq x y z
N MET A 1 0.12 60.61 29.57
CA MET A 1 -1.04 60.60 30.49
C MET A 1 -1.56 59.16 30.53
N ARG A 2 -1.38 58.44 31.65
CA ARG A 2 -1.80 57.03 31.76
C ARG A 2 -3.31 56.97 32.02
N SER A 3 -4.05 56.38 31.09
CA SER A 3 -5.48 56.10 31.22
C SER A 3 -5.68 55.05 32.33
N SER A 4 -6.53 55.35 33.30
CA SER A 4 -6.90 54.49 34.45
C SER A 4 -7.99 53.48 34.10
N ASN A 5 -8.17 53.16 32.82
CA ASN A 5 -9.23 52.26 32.36
C ASN A 5 -8.68 50.82 32.20
N PRO A 6 -9.17 49.84 33.00
CA PRO A 6 -8.65 48.47 33.01
C PRO A 6 -8.89 47.67 31.73
N VAL A 7 -9.74 48.15 30.82
CA VAL A 7 -9.99 47.49 29.53
C VAL A 7 -8.83 47.71 28.54
N PHE A 8 -8.03 48.77 28.70
CA PHE A 8 -6.94 49.09 27.77
C PHE A 8 -5.56 48.60 28.23
N SER A 9 -5.41 48.12 29.47
CA SER A 9 -4.15 47.55 29.95
C SER A 9 -3.89 46.15 29.37
N SER A 10 -4.93 45.34 29.18
CA SER A 10 -4.81 43.97 28.66
C SER A 10 -4.30 43.92 27.22
N LEU A 11 -4.56 44.96 26.43
CA LEU A 11 -4.09 45.09 25.04
C LEU A 11 -2.61 45.50 24.94
N THR A 12 -2.05 46.06 26.00
CA THR A 12 -0.63 46.45 26.04
C THR A 12 0.26 45.29 26.52
N ASP A 13 -0.30 44.36 27.32
CA ASP A 13 0.43 43.19 27.82
C ASP A 13 0.54 42.04 26.81
N THR A 14 -0.35 41.94 25.82
CA THR A 14 -0.26 40.89 24.79
C THR A 14 0.86 41.15 23.76
N GLN A 15 1.44 42.35 23.72
CA GLN A 15 2.53 42.70 22.79
C GLN A 15 3.93 42.71 23.43
N ARG A 16 4.08 42.38 24.72
CA ARG A 16 5.39 42.41 25.41
C ARG A 16 5.89 41.10 25.98
N SER A 17 5.20 39.97 25.78
CA SER A 17 5.70 38.67 26.24
C SER A 17 6.61 37.99 25.19
N HIS A 18 7.68 38.69 24.80
CA HIS A 18 8.86 38.11 24.15
C HIS A 18 10.08 38.56 24.96
N GLY A 19 10.39 37.83 26.03
CA GLY A 19 11.65 38.03 26.73
C GLY A 19 11.59 37.82 28.25
N GLN A 20 12.28 36.76 28.66
CA GLN A 20 13.21 36.76 29.80
C GLN A 20 12.71 36.26 31.17
N ASN A 21 13.34 35.15 31.57
CA ASN A 21 13.44 34.56 32.91
C ASN A 21 13.66 35.60 34.02
N SER A 22 13.05 35.40 35.20
CA SER A 22 13.72 35.40 36.51
C SER A 22 12.82 34.97 37.68
N TYR A 23 13.47 34.33 38.66
CA TYR A 23 12.97 33.76 39.92
C TYR A 23 12.38 34.79 40.91
N ALA A 24 11.39 34.37 41.72
CA ALA A 24 11.32 34.44 43.21
C ALA A 24 9.89 34.65 43.80
N GLY A 25 9.51 33.80 44.78
CA GLY A 25 8.83 34.22 46.04
C GLY A 25 7.29 34.12 46.18
N TYR A 26 6.84 33.13 46.99
CA TYR A 26 5.64 33.01 47.88
C TYR A 26 4.38 33.87 47.63
N ASP A 27 3.19 33.26 47.43
CA ASP A 27 2.22 32.93 48.51
C ASP A 27 0.96 32.19 47.97
N GLN A 28 0.33 31.49 48.90
CA GLN A 28 -0.85 30.61 49.01
C GLN A 28 -2.13 30.90 48.17
N PHE A 29 -2.72 29.87 47.53
CA PHE A 29 -4.09 29.33 47.70
C PHE A 29 -4.60 28.56 46.45
N GLY A 30 -5.02 27.30 46.67
CA GLY A 30 -6.11 26.63 45.93
C GLY A 30 -5.99 26.43 44.42
N GLY A 31 -5.44 25.29 43.99
CA GLY A 31 -5.63 24.80 42.63
C GLY A 31 -5.01 23.41 42.46
N GLN A 32 -5.85 22.39 42.32
CA GLN A 32 -5.42 21.10 41.79
C GLN A 32 -4.98 21.31 40.33
N TYR A 33 -3.71 21.61 40.12
CA TYR A 33 -3.11 21.53 38.80
C TYR A 33 -2.99 20.05 38.46
N GLN A 34 -3.89 19.59 37.58
CA GLN A 34 -3.62 18.42 36.76
C GLN A 34 -2.29 18.68 36.06
N THR A 35 -1.24 18.03 36.54
CA THR A 35 -0.02 17.82 35.77
C THR A 35 -0.43 16.99 34.56
N GLN A 36 -0.81 17.68 33.49
CA GLN A 36 -0.88 17.10 32.17
C GLN A 36 0.57 16.75 31.84
N TYR A 37 0.93 15.49 32.06
CA TYR A 37 2.19 14.94 31.63
C TYR A 37 2.21 15.05 30.11
N ASN A 38 2.75 16.16 29.61
CA ASN A 38 3.19 16.25 28.23
C ASN A 38 4.27 15.19 28.11
N ALA A 39 3.87 13.98 27.70
CA ALA A 39 4.79 12.99 27.18
C ALA A 39 5.66 13.73 26.15
N PRO A 40 6.99 13.58 26.18
CA PRO A 40 7.84 14.22 25.19
C PRO A 40 7.28 13.82 23.84
N GLN A 41 6.82 14.81 23.06
CA GLN A 41 6.48 14.60 21.66
C GLN A 41 7.79 14.18 21.02
N GLN A 42 7.99 12.86 20.92
CA GLN A 42 9.12 12.28 20.22
C GLN A 42 9.05 12.87 18.82
N THR A 43 9.93 13.82 18.56
CA THR A 43 10.06 14.45 17.26
C THR A 43 10.59 13.35 16.38
N GLU A 44 9.68 12.66 15.69
CA GLU A 44 10.03 11.53 14.84
C GLU A 44 11.08 12.00 13.83
N ARG A 45 12.18 11.24 13.71
CA ARG A 45 13.23 11.52 12.74
C ARG A 45 12.62 11.62 11.33
N PRO A 46 13.15 12.50 10.46
CA PRO A 46 12.80 12.50 9.04
C PRO A 46 13.00 11.12 8.40
N MET A 47 12.11 10.78 7.48
CA MET A 47 12.14 9.54 6.72
C MET A 47 13.34 9.48 5.78
N THR A 48 13.96 8.31 5.70
CA THR A 48 15.06 8.03 4.78
C THR A 48 14.71 6.94 3.77
N VAL A 49 15.51 6.85 2.70
CA VAL A 49 15.41 5.78 1.71
C VAL A 49 15.58 4.40 2.38
N ASP A 50 16.49 4.29 3.35
CA ASP A 50 16.72 3.04 4.09
C ASP A 50 15.48 2.58 4.87
N ASP A 51 14.69 3.53 5.41
CA ASP A 51 13.43 3.22 6.09
C ASP A 51 12.42 2.61 5.10
N VAL A 52 12.35 3.16 3.88
CA VAL A 52 11.46 2.66 2.82
C VAL A 52 11.88 1.27 2.37
N ILE A 53 13.18 1.06 2.12
CA ILE A 53 13.73 -0.24 1.71
C ILE A 53 13.44 -1.29 2.79
N THR A 54 13.76 -0.99 4.04
CA THR A 54 13.60 -1.93 5.15
C THR A 54 12.15 -2.32 5.36
N LYS A 55 11.23 -1.34 5.39
CA LYS A 55 9.80 -1.62 5.62
C LYS A 55 9.15 -2.33 4.45
N THR A 56 9.51 -1.97 3.23
CA THR A 56 9.05 -2.70 2.04
C THR A 56 9.55 -4.15 2.09
N GLY A 57 10.82 -4.38 2.43
CA GLY A 57 11.38 -5.72 2.61
C GLY A 57 10.63 -6.54 3.67
N ILE A 58 10.32 -5.96 4.83
CA ILE A 58 9.53 -6.61 5.88
C ILE A 58 8.12 -6.94 5.37
N THR A 59 7.43 -6.00 4.75
CA THR A 59 6.08 -6.18 4.20
C THR A 59 6.06 -7.31 3.17
N LEU A 60 7.01 -7.34 2.24
CA LEU A 60 7.10 -8.39 1.22
C LEU A 60 7.44 -9.76 1.83
N ALA A 61 8.35 -9.81 2.82
CA ALA A 61 8.68 -11.05 3.51
C ALA A 61 7.45 -11.66 4.20
N ILE A 62 6.61 -10.83 4.83
CA ILE A 62 5.36 -11.29 5.45
C ILE A 62 4.39 -11.83 4.39
N ILE A 63 4.21 -11.13 3.27
CA ILE A 63 3.38 -11.61 2.14
C ILE A 63 3.85 -13.00 1.69
N VAL A 64 5.16 -13.17 1.48
CA VAL A 64 5.73 -14.45 1.03
C VAL A 64 5.49 -15.55 2.06
N VAL A 65 5.71 -15.30 3.35
CA VAL A 65 5.47 -16.29 4.41
C VAL A 65 4.02 -16.76 4.41
N PHE A 66 3.06 -15.84 4.39
CA PHE A 66 1.64 -16.19 4.38
C PHE A 66 1.19 -16.83 3.05
N ALA A 67 1.80 -16.46 1.92
CA ALA A 67 1.57 -17.10 0.64
C ALA A 67 2.04 -18.55 0.64
N VAL A 68 3.25 -18.83 1.15
CA VAL A 68 3.77 -20.20 1.31
C VAL A 68 2.91 -21.01 2.27
N LEU A 69 2.47 -20.43 3.39
CA LEU A 69 1.57 -21.10 4.33
C LEU A 69 0.26 -21.51 3.66
N THR A 70 -0.39 -20.59 2.95
CA THR A 70 -1.66 -20.86 2.27
C THR A 70 -1.50 -21.88 1.15
N PHE A 71 -0.41 -21.78 0.39
CA PHE A 71 -0.05 -22.77 -0.62
C PHE A 71 0.19 -24.14 0.02
N GLY A 72 0.91 -24.24 1.14
CA GLY A 72 1.13 -25.49 1.86
C GLY A 72 -0.17 -26.12 2.38
N VAL A 73 -1.08 -25.31 2.96
CA VAL A 73 -2.41 -25.77 3.40
C VAL A 73 -3.19 -26.37 2.23
N SER A 74 -3.07 -25.81 1.04
CA SER A 74 -3.82 -26.28 -0.13
C SER A 74 -3.44 -27.69 -0.60
N LEU A 75 -2.19 -28.11 -0.39
CA LEU A 75 -1.73 -29.43 -0.79
C LEU A 75 -2.40 -30.53 0.05
N VAL A 76 -2.90 -30.17 1.24
CA VAL A 76 -3.56 -31.07 2.18
C VAL A 76 -5.07 -30.86 2.19
N ASN A 77 -5.53 -29.61 2.13
CA ASN A 77 -6.95 -29.25 2.17
C ASN A 77 -7.24 -28.04 1.25
N PRO A 78 -7.58 -28.28 -0.03
CA PRO A 78 -7.90 -27.23 -0.99
C PRO A 78 -9.09 -26.36 -0.58
N GLY A 79 -10.11 -26.94 0.09
CA GLY A 79 -11.28 -26.22 0.54
C GLY A 79 -10.94 -25.16 1.61
N MET A 80 -10.09 -25.52 2.56
CA MET A 80 -9.59 -24.58 3.57
C MET A 80 -8.75 -23.46 2.93
N ALA A 81 -7.89 -23.79 1.97
CA ALA A 81 -7.09 -22.79 1.26
C ALA A 81 -7.96 -21.77 0.51
N MET A 82 -9.07 -22.21 -0.10
CA MET A 82 -10.02 -21.31 -0.76
C MET A 82 -10.70 -20.35 0.22
N ILE A 83 -11.09 -20.82 1.40
CA ILE A 83 -11.64 -19.96 2.47
C ILE A 83 -10.60 -18.94 2.92
N LEU A 84 -9.35 -19.36 3.14
CA LEU A 84 -8.25 -18.45 3.48
C LEU A 84 -7.98 -17.42 2.38
N THR A 85 -8.11 -17.80 1.11
CA THR A 85 -7.97 -16.90 -0.04
C THR A 85 -9.01 -15.78 0.01
N ILE A 86 -10.28 -16.14 0.28
CA ILE A 86 -11.39 -15.19 0.37
C ILE A 86 -11.20 -14.26 1.57
N ILE A 87 -10.80 -14.81 2.73
CA ILE A 87 -10.46 -14.03 3.92
C ILE A 87 -9.30 -13.07 3.61
N GLY A 88 -8.29 -13.53 2.87
CA GLY A 88 -7.19 -12.70 2.40
C GLY A 88 -7.64 -11.56 1.49
N ALA A 89 -8.46 -11.86 0.48
CA ALA A 89 -8.98 -10.85 -0.46
C ALA A 89 -9.80 -9.77 0.25
N ILE A 90 -10.74 -10.18 1.10
CA ILE A 90 -11.62 -9.27 1.83
C ILE A 90 -10.84 -8.53 2.91
N GLY A 91 -10.00 -9.22 3.67
CA GLY A 91 -9.17 -8.64 4.73
C GLY A 91 -8.15 -7.64 4.20
N GLY A 92 -7.49 -7.94 3.08
CA GLY A 92 -6.55 -7.05 2.40
C GLY A 92 -7.26 -5.78 1.94
N PHE A 93 -8.39 -5.93 1.25
CA PHE A 93 -9.22 -4.80 0.81
C PHE A 93 -9.66 -3.91 1.98
N ILE A 94 -10.25 -4.49 3.03
CA ILE A 94 -10.67 -3.75 4.23
C ILE A 94 -9.48 -3.02 4.86
N THR A 95 -8.31 -3.66 4.93
CA THR A 95 -7.13 -3.05 5.56
C THR A 95 -6.65 -1.83 4.78
N VAL A 96 -6.67 -1.86 3.44
CA VAL A 96 -6.37 -0.69 2.60
C VAL A 96 -7.40 0.42 2.79
N LEU A 97 -8.69 0.08 2.90
CA LEU A 97 -9.73 1.07 3.21
C LEU A 97 -9.51 1.71 4.58
N VAL A 98 -9.15 0.93 5.60
CA VAL A 98 -8.83 1.43 6.94
C VAL A 98 -7.57 2.29 6.92
N ALA A 99 -6.54 1.93 6.15
CA ALA A 99 -5.34 2.74 6.00
C ALA A 99 -5.66 4.11 5.38
N THR A 100 -6.48 4.11 4.33
CA THR A 100 -6.83 5.28 3.53
C THR A 100 -7.82 6.20 4.25
N PHE A 101 -8.98 5.68 4.65
CA PHE A 101 -10.03 6.47 5.30
C PHE A 101 -9.76 6.72 6.78
N GLY A 102 -9.06 5.81 7.45
CA GLY A 102 -8.68 5.96 8.85
C GLY A 102 -7.50 6.90 9.09
N LYS A 103 -6.91 7.50 8.04
CA LYS A 103 -5.69 8.32 8.11
C LYS A 103 -4.52 7.59 8.79
N LYS A 104 -4.45 6.26 8.60
CA LYS A 104 -3.44 5.38 9.20
C LYS A 104 -2.35 4.95 8.21
N TYR A 105 -2.16 5.70 7.12
CA TYR A 105 -1.20 5.38 6.05
C TYR A 105 0.21 5.06 6.57
N GLY A 106 0.72 5.76 7.60
CA GLY A 106 2.03 5.48 8.20
C GLY A 106 2.06 4.44 9.32
N SER A 107 1.00 3.64 9.51
CA SER A 107 0.85 2.74 10.65
C SER A 107 1.43 1.35 10.36
N ALA A 108 2.42 0.94 11.17
CA ALA A 108 3.03 -0.40 11.07
C ALA A 108 2.03 -1.54 11.24
N PRO A 109 1.14 -1.54 12.26
CA PRO A 109 0.16 -2.61 12.43
C PRO A 109 -0.76 -2.77 11.22
N VAL A 110 -1.21 -1.66 10.63
CA VAL A 110 -2.08 -1.72 9.45
C VAL A 110 -1.35 -2.33 8.25
N THR A 111 -0.10 -1.95 8.04
CA THR A 111 0.72 -2.47 6.92
C THR A 111 1.05 -3.95 7.10
N ILE A 112 1.35 -4.38 8.31
CA ILE A 112 1.64 -5.78 8.64
C ILE A 112 0.38 -6.64 8.51
N THR A 113 -0.76 -6.17 9.00
CA THR A 113 -2.05 -6.86 8.84
C THR A 113 -2.42 -6.98 7.37
N TYR A 114 -2.20 -5.92 6.59
CA TYR A 114 -2.39 -5.94 5.14
C TYR A 114 -1.52 -7.02 4.49
N ALA A 115 -0.21 -7.02 4.80
CA ALA A 115 0.74 -7.99 4.28
C ALA A 115 0.34 -9.45 4.59
N ALA A 116 -0.16 -9.72 5.79
CA ALA A 116 -0.63 -11.05 6.15
C ALA A 116 -1.84 -11.47 5.31
N PHE A 117 -2.86 -10.62 5.18
CA PHE A 117 -4.04 -10.91 4.37
C PHE A 117 -3.72 -11.04 2.88
N GLU A 118 -2.87 -10.18 2.34
CA GLU A 118 -2.42 -10.30 0.95
C GLU A 118 -1.62 -11.56 0.71
N GLY A 119 -0.77 -11.98 1.66
CA GLY A 119 -0.11 -13.28 1.56
C GLY A 119 -1.10 -14.43 1.47
N LEU A 120 -2.16 -14.43 2.28
CA LEU A 120 -3.23 -15.44 2.19
C LEU A 120 -3.91 -15.41 0.82
N PHE A 121 -4.20 -14.22 0.31
CA PHE A 121 -4.81 -14.04 -1.01
C PHE A 121 -3.90 -14.53 -2.15
N VAL A 122 -2.64 -14.13 -2.16
CA VAL A 122 -1.65 -14.45 -3.19
C VAL A 122 -1.37 -15.96 -3.23
N GLY A 123 -1.14 -16.58 -2.07
CA GLY A 123 -0.95 -18.03 -1.97
C GLY A 123 -2.17 -18.81 -2.44
N GLY A 124 -3.36 -18.28 -2.17
CA GLY A 124 -4.63 -18.80 -2.64
C GLY A 124 -4.87 -18.69 -4.15
N ILE A 125 -4.69 -17.50 -4.70
CA ILE A 125 -4.84 -17.22 -6.13
C ILE A 125 -3.85 -18.04 -6.96
N SER A 126 -2.64 -18.25 -6.45
CA SER A 126 -1.66 -19.14 -7.07
C SER A 126 -2.28 -20.48 -7.44
N LEU A 127 -3.10 -21.05 -6.55
CA LEU A 127 -3.77 -22.34 -6.73
C LEU A 127 -4.90 -22.32 -7.73
N LEU A 128 -5.68 -21.23 -7.78
CA LEU A 128 -6.76 -21.11 -8.75
C LEU A 128 -6.21 -21.17 -10.17
N PHE A 129 -5.03 -20.58 -10.38
CA PHE A 129 -4.36 -20.61 -11.68
C PHE A 129 -3.47 -21.83 -11.91
N SER A 130 -2.88 -22.40 -10.85
CA SER A 130 -1.88 -23.48 -10.94
C SER A 130 -2.38 -24.89 -10.64
N GLY A 131 -3.43 -25.03 -9.82
CA GLY A 131 -3.94 -26.31 -9.31
C GLY A 131 -5.32 -26.69 -9.85
N PHE A 132 -6.23 -25.74 -10.02
CA PHE A 132 -7.59 -26.03 -10.50
C PHE A 132 -7.70 -26.13 -12.03
N LEU A 133 -6.78 -25.50 -12.76
CA LEU A 133 -6.82 -25.41 -14.23
C LEU A 133 -5.82 -26.32 -14.97
N GLN A 134 -4.71 -26.73 -14.34
CA GLN A 134 -3.55 -27.26 -15.10
C GLN A 134 -3.04 -28.63 -14.64
N GLY A 135 -3.56 -29.20 -13.55
CA GLY A 135 -2.93 -30.35 -12.90
C GLY A 135 -1.60 -29.95 -12.23
N TYR A 136 -1.25 -30.63 -11.16
CA TYR A 136 -0.19 -30.20 -10.24
C TYR A 136 1.23 -30.15 -10.85
N ASP A 137 1.44 -30.71 -12.05
CA ASP A 137 2.77 -30.99 -12.63
C ASP A 137 3.51 -29.75 -13.20
N GLY A 138 2.85 -28.59 -13.26
CA GLY A 138 3.43 -27.33 -13.76
C GLY A 138 3.32 -26.13 -12.81
N ALA A 139 2.70 -26.33 -11.64
CA ALA A 139 2.31 -25.23 -10.77
C ALA A 139 3.49 -24.40 -10.25
N GLY A 140 4.55 -25.07 -9.80
CA GLY A 140 5.75 -24.41 -9.29
C GLY A 140 6.50 -23.61 -10.37
N ALA A 141 6.53 -24.13 -11.61
CA ALA A 141 7.18 -23.44 -12.72
C ALA A 141 6.46 -22.15 -13.11
N LEU A 142 5.12 -22.20 -13.19
CA LEU A 142 4.30 -21.03 -13.51
C LEU A 142 4.39 -19.95 -12.42
N ILE A 143 4.30 -20.34 -11.15
CA ILE A 143 4.45 -19.42 -10.02
C ILE A 143 5.87 -18.82 -10.03
N GLY A 144 6.90 -19.64 -10.25
CA GLY A 144 8.28 -19.18 -10.36
C GLY A 144 8.50 -18.16 -11.47
N GLN A 145 7.95 -18.40 -12.66
CA GLN A 145 7.98 -17.45 -13.77
C GLN A 145 7.26 -16.14 -13.44
N ALA A 146 6.09 -16.21 -12.79
CA ALA A 146 5.36 -15.02 -12.38
C ALA A 146 6.13 -14.19 -11.35
N VAL A 147 6.77 -14.84 -10.36
CA VAL A 147 7.64 -14.18 -9.38
C VAL A 147 8.84 -13.53 -10.07
N LEU A 148 9.53 -14.26 -10.96
CA LEU A 148 10.65 -13.72 -11.73
C LEU A 148 10.25 -12.54 -12.61
N GLY A 149 9.09 -12.62 -13.27
CA GLY A 149 8.54 -11.53 -14.08
C GLY A 149 8.24 -10.30 -13.22
N THR A 150 7.62 -10.49 -12.05
CA THR A 150 7.29 -9.41 -11.11
C THR A 150 8.54 -8.71 -10.61
N ILE A 151 9.54 -9.48 -10.19
CA ILE A 151 10.85 -8.96 -9.73
C ILE A 151 11.56 -8.23 -10.88
N GLY A 152 11.58 -8.82 -12.08
CA GLY A 152 12.21 -8.23 -13.26
C GLY A 152 11.58 -6.90 -13.66
N VAL A 153 10.26 -6.82 -13.67
CA VAL A 153 9.53 -5.56 -13.94
C VAL A 153 9.78 -4.56 -12.82
N PHE A 154 9.71 -4.95 -11.55
CA PHE A 154 9.97 -4.04 -10.43
C PHE A 154 11.35 -3.39 -10.53
N PHE A 155 12.41 -4.19 -10.68
CA PHE A 155 13.77 -3.66 -10.81
C PHE A 155 13.99 -2.91 -12.12
N GLY A 156 13.38 -3.35 -13.22
CA GLY A 156 13.41 -2.64 -14.50
C GLY A 156 12.80 -1.24 -14.39
N MET A 157 11.63 -1.13 -13.76
CA MET A 157 10.96 0.15 -13.53
C MET A 157 11.72 1.03 -12.53
N LEU A 158 12.32 0.43 -11.50
CA LEU A 158 13.18 1.15 -10.55
C LEU A 158 14.42 1.73 -11.26
N PHE A 159 15.02 0.99 -12.19
CA PHE A 159 16.12 1.47 -13.03
C PHE A 159 15.68 2.61 -13.96
N VAL A 160 14.54 2.47 -14.62
CA VAL A 160 13.95 3.50 -15.50
C VAL A 160 13.67 4.80 -14.71
N TYR A 161 13.14 4.67 -13.49
CA TYR A 161 12.90 5.81 -12.62
C TYR A 161 14.21 6.48 -12.18
N LYS A 162 15.18 5.68 -11.68
CA LYS A 162 16.47 6.18 -11.20
C LYS A 162 17.30 6.88 -12.29
N THR A 163 17.25 6.38 -13.52
CA THR A 163 17.92 7.01 -14.67
C THR A 163 17.21 8.27 -15.16
N GLY A 164 16.01 8.55 -14.67
CA GLY A 164 15.20 9.69 -15.11
C GLY A 164 14.73 9.58 -16.56
N ALA A 165 14.76 8.37 -17.14
CA ALA A 165 14.34 8.12 -18.52
C ALA A 165 12.86 8.46 -18.74
N ILE A 166 12.02 8.26 -17.71
CA ILE A 166 10.61 8.66 -17.70
C ILE A 166 10.37 9.60 -16.52
N LYS A 167 9.86 10.81 -16.82
CA LYS A 167 9.55 11.82 -15.80
C LYS A 167 8.09 11.72 -15.36
N VAL A 168 7.89 11.56 -14.05
CA VAL A 168 6.57 11.54 -13.42
C VAL A 168 6.05 12.97 -13.26
N THR A 169 5.25 13.41 -14.23
CA THR A 169 4.66 14.76 -14.21
C THR A 169 3.27 14.75 -13.56
N PRO A 170 2.74 15.90 -13.11
CA PRO A 170 1.35 15.98 -12.64
C PRO A 170 0.32 15.51 -13.68
N LYS A 171 0.62 15.69 -14.98
CA LYS A 171 -0.23 15.17 -16.07
C LYS A 171 -0.20 13.64 -16.13
N PHE A 172 0.99 13.04 -15.99
CA PHE A 172 1.15 11.58 -15.93
C PHE A 172 0.34 10.99 -14.78
N ASN A 173 0.43 11.55 -13.57
CA ASN A 173 -0.33 11.05 -12.42
C ASN A 173 -1.84 11.13 -12.65
N ARG A 174 -2.36 12.22 -13.23
CA ARG A 174 -3.79 12.34 -13.55
C ARG A 174 -4.26 11.29 -14.55
N ILE A 175 -3.46 11.06 -15.60
CA ILE A 175 -3.76 10.02 -16.61
C ILE A 175 -3.71 8.63 -15.95
N MET A 176 -2.70 8.37 -15.12
CA MET A 176 -2.54 7.11 -14.38
C MET A 176 -3.74 6.82 -13.50
N THR A 177 -4.15 7.78 -12.68
CA THR A 177 -5.34 7.67 -11.83
C THR A 177 -6.59 7.38 -12.66
N GLY A 178 -6.79 8.10 -13.78
CA GLY A 178 -7.91 7.84 -14.69
C GLY A 178 -7.90 6.42 -15.26
N MET A 179 -6.74 5.90 -15.67
CA MET A 179 -6.59 4.54 -16.17
C MET A 179 -6.86 3.48 -15.09
N ILE A 180 -6.36 3.68 -13.87
CA ILE A 180 -6.61 2.78 -12.73
C ILE A 180 -8.11 2.72 -12.43
N PHE A 181 -8.81 3.86 -12.38
CA PHE A 181 -10.26 3.89 -12.22
C PHE A 181 -10.99 3.19 -13.38
N GLY A 182 -10.53 3.38 -14.62
CA GLY A 182 -11.08 2.69 -15.79
C GLY A 182 -10.98 1.16 -15.65
N VAL A 183 -9.80 0.65 -15.29
CA VAL A 183 -9.59 -0.79 -15.04
C VAL A 183 -10.46 -1.28 -13.88
N LEU A 184 -10.56 -0.51 -12.79
CA LEU A 184 -11.42 -0.86 -11.66
C LEU A 184 -12.88 -1.02 -12.09
N VAL A 185 -13.41 -0.08 -12.87
CA VAL A 185 -14.79 -0.13 -13.40
C VAL A 185 -14.99 -1.35 -14.30
N LEU A 186 -14.03 -1.64 -15.20
CA LEU A 186 -14.10 -2.81 -16.07
C LEU A 186 -14.08 -4.12 -15.29
N VAL A 187 -13.21 -4.23 -14.27
CA VAL A 187 -13.12 -5.40 -13.39
C VAL A 187 -14.39 -5.59 -12.58
N LEU A 188 -14.97 -4.51 -12.03
CA LEU A 188 -16.23 -4.57 -11.29
C LEU A 188 -17.42 -4.90 -12.21
N GLY A 189 -17.49 -4.30 -13.40
CA GLY A 189 -18.52 -4.63 -14.38
C GLY A 189 -18.45 -6.10 -14.78
N ASN A 190 -17.24 -6.63 -14.97
CA ASN A 190 -17.01 -8.04 -15.25
C ASN A 190 -17.38 -8.96 -14.08
N LEU A 191 -17.12 -8.54 -12.83
CA LEU A 191 -17.58 -9.26 -11.64
C LEU A 191 -19.11 -9.34 -11.62
N VAL A 192 -19.79 -8.21 -11.80
CA VAL A 192 -21.27 -8.14 -11.83
C VAL A 192 -21.83 -9.04 -12.93
N MET A 193 -21.29 -8.98 -14.16
CA MET A 193 -21.71 -9.86 -15.25
C MET A 193 -21.59 -11.34 -14.88
N SER A 194 -20.47 -11.73 -14.25
CA SER A 194 -20.26 -13.11 -13.82
C SER A 194 -21.27 -13.58 -12.77
N LEU A 195 -21.73 -12.68 -11.88
CA LEU A 195 -22.74 -13.00 -10.85
C LEU A 195 -24.12 -13.26 -11.46
N PHE A 196 -24.44 -12.61 -12.59
CA PHE A 196 -25.68 -12.82 -13.33
C PHE A 196 -25.59 -14.00 -14.33
N GLY A 197 -24.50 -14.77 -14.31
CA GLY A 197 -24.31 -15.93 -15.18
C GLY A 197 -23.93 -15.57 -16.62
N PHE A 198 -23.65 -14.30 -16.91
CA PHE A 198 -23.01 -13.93 -18.17
C PHE A 198 -21.54 -14.35 -18.10
N GLY A 199 -21.00 -14.84 -19.22
CA GLY A 199 -19.57 -15.15 -19.33
C GLY A 199 -18.70 -13.93 -18.99
N SER A 200 -17.41 -14.16 -18.77
CA SER A 200 -16.45 -13.11 -18.37
C SER A 200 -15.47 -12.80 -19.51
N PRO A 201 -15.82 -11.94 -20.49
CA PRO A 201 -15.04 -11.80 -21.74
C PRO A 201 -13.65 -11.19 -21.50
N LEU A 202 -13.45 -10.53 -20.37
CA LEU A 202 -12.16 -9.96 -19.97
C LEU A 202 -11.27 -10.96 -19.22
N ARG A 203 -11.80 -12.12 -18.82
CA ARG A 203 -11.08 -13.11 -18.01
C ARG A 203 -11.22 -14.55 -18.48
N ASP A 204 -11.88 -14.78 -19.61
CA ASP A 204 -12.17 -16.09 -20.21
C ASP A 204 -10.96 -16.78 -20.87
N GLY A 205 -9.82 -16.09 -20.98
CA GLY A 205 -8.64 -16.60 -21.68
C GLY A 205 -8.70 -16.48 -23.21
N GLY A 206 -9.68 -15.75 -23.73
CA GLY A 206 -9.74 -15.34 -25.14
C GLY A 206 -8.67 -14.30 -25.50
N ILE A 207 -8.61 -13.94 -26.79
CA ILE A 207 -7.68 -12.90 -27.29
C ILE A 207 -7.90 -11.57 -26.53
N LEU A 208 -9.16 -11.22 -26.25
CA LEU A 208 -9.51 -10.03 -25.48
C LEU A 208 -8.96 -10.08 -24.05
N ALA A 209 -9.04 -11.22 -23.36
CA ALA A 209 -8.50 -11.39 -22.02
C ALA A 209 -6.96 -11.27 -21.99
N ILE A 210 -6.27 -11.78 -23.01
CA ILE A 210 -4.81 -11.65 -23.15
C ILE A 210 -4.41 -10.18 -23.34
N VAL A 211 -5.05 -9.47 -24.28
CA VAL A 211 -4.77 -8.05 -24.53
C VAL A 211 -5.06 -7.21 -23.30
N PHE A 212 -6.17 -7.47 -22.61
CA PHE A 212 -6.53 -6.78 -21.38
C PHE A 212 -5.51 -7.02 -20.25
N SER A 213 -5.07 -8.26 -20.06
CA SER A 213 -4.06 -8.58 -19.04
C SER A 213 -2.71 -7.93 -19.36
N LEU A 214 -2.26 -7.93 -20.62
CA LEU A 214 -1.05 -7.20 -21.03
C LEU A 214 -1.16 -5.69 -20.76
N PHE A 215 -2.33 -5.10 -21.02
CA PHE A 215 -2.59 -3.71 -20.69
C PHE A 215 -2.50 -3.46 -19.18
N CYS A 216 -3.12 -4.31 -18.35
CA CYS A 216 -3.06 -4.22 -16.89
C CYS A 216 -1.63 -4.39 -16.35
N ILE A 217 -0.84 -5.30 -16.92
CA ILE A 217 0.59 -5.48 -16.57
C ILE A 217 1.37 -4.21 -16.87
N GLY A 218 1.19 -3.64 -18.07
CA GLY A 218 1.81 -2.36 -18.42
C GLY A 218 1.40 -1.23 -17.47
N LEU A 219 0.12 -1.15 -17.14
CA LEU A 219 -0.43 -0.16 -16.21
C LEU A 219 0.15 -0.32 -14.79
N ALA A 220 0.26 -1.54 -14.28
CA ALA A 220 0.88 -1.84 -13.00
C ALA A 220 2.38 -1.47 -13.01
N ALA A 221 3.09 -1.78 -14.10
CA ALA A 221 4.49 -1.38 -14.27
C ALA A 221 4.66 0.15 -14.22
N PHE A 222 3.79 0.91 -14.91
CA PHE A 222 3.83 2.37 -14.84
C PHE A 222 3.39 2.94 -13.49
N SER A 223 2.52 2.23 -12.76
CA SER A 223 2.15 2.61 -11.39
C SER A 223 3.36 2.67 -10.47
N PHE A 224 4.36 1.78 -10.64
CA PHE A 224 5.62 1.86 -9.89
C PHE A 224 6.36 3.18 -10.05
N LEU A 225 6.32 3.82 -11.23
CA LEU A 225 6.94 5.14 -11.39
C LEU A 225 6.29 6.16 -10.46
N THR A 226 4.96 6.12 -10.36
CA THR A 226 4.19 6.99 -9.45
C THR A 226 4.52 6.68 -8.00
N ASP A 227 4.67 5.41 -7.65
CA ASP A 227 5.00 4.97 -6.29
C ASP A 227 6.41 5.42 -5.88
N PHE A 228 7.40 5.26 -6.77
CA PHE A 228 8.78 5.71 -6.52
C PHE A 228 8.88 7.24 -6.43
N ASP A 229 8.19 7.97 -7.30
CA ASP A 229 8.10 9.43 -7.24
C ASP A 229 7.45 9.91 -5.93
N ALA A 230 6.39 9.25 -5.48
CA ALA A 230 5.76 9.55 -4.20
C ALA A 230 6.69 9.27 -3.01
N ALA A 231 7.40 8.13 -3.03
CA ALA A 231 8.39 7.78 -2.02
C ALA A 231 9.51 8.82 -1.93
N ASP A 232 10.12 9.17 -3.08
CA ASP A 232 11.19 10.17 -3.17
C ASP A 232 10.74 11.54 -2.68
N LYS A 233 9.54 11.99 -3.07
CA LYS A 233 8.99 13.27 -2.60
C LYS A 233 8.85 13.29 -1.09
N MET A 234 8.30 12.23 -0.49
CA MET A 234 8.15 12.14 0.96
C MET A 234 9.51 12.15 1.68
N VAL A 235 10.54 11.47 1.16
CA VAL A 235 11.90 11.54 1.71
C VAL A 235 12.45 12.98 1.62
N ARG A 236 12.30 13.64 0.47
CA ARG A 236 12.79 15.00 0.24
C ARG A 236 12.07 16.04 1.10
N GLU A 237 10.78 15.85 1.34
CA GLU A 237 9.96 16.69 2.23
C GLU A 237 10.25 16.44 3.71
N GLY A 238 11.02 15.39 4.04
CA GLY A 238 11.41 15.09 5.42
C GLY A 238 10.24 14.65 6.29
N VAL A 239 9.24 13.97 5.72
CA VAL A 239 8.08 13.48 6.48
C VAL A 239 8.51 12.52 7.61
N PRO A 240 7.70 12.32 8.66
CA PRO A 240 8.07 11.45 9.77
C PRO A 240 8.40 10.01 9.34
N ALA A 241 9.45 9.40 9.91
CA ALA A 241 9.94 8.07 9.52
C ALA A 241 8.87 6.98 9.50
N ARG A 242 7.80 7.08 10.32
CA ARG A 242 6.70 6.10 10.29
C ARG A 242 6.02 6.01 8.91
N MET A 243 6.00 7.09 8.13
CA MET A 243 5.34 7.15 6.82
C MET A 243 5.93 6.17 5.80
N ALA A 244 7.15 5.68 6.00
CA ALA A 244 7.72 4.62 5.17
C ALA A 244 6.92 3.31 5.23
N TRP A 245 6.09 3.09 6.27
CA TRP A 245 5.13 1.98 6.29
C TRP A 245 4.04 2.14 5.22
N GLY A 246 3.58 3.37 4.98
CA GLY A 246 2.60 3.66 3.93
C GLY A 246 3.19 3.53 2.53
N VAL A 247 4.44 3.95 2.35
CA VAL A 247 5.18 3.69 1.11
C VAL A 247 5.29 2.20 0.84
N ALA A 248 5.69 1.44 1.86
CA ALA A 248 5.79 -0.02 1.78
C ALA A 248 4.44 -0.67 1.43
N LEU A 249 3.34 -0.18 2.01
CA LEU A 249 1.99 -0.62 1.68
C LEU A 249 1.65 -0.35 0.21
N GLY A 250 1.88 0.87 -0.28
CA GLY A 250 1.61 1.23 -1.68
C GLY A 250 2.41 0.37 -2.66
N LEU A 251 3.72 0.23 -2.43
CA LEU A 251 4.59 -0.63 -3.24
C LEU A 251 4.14 -2.09 -3.20
N ALA A 252 3.73 -2.60 -2.04
CA ALA A 252 3.22 -3.96 -1.91
C ALA A 252 1.92 -4.17 -2.70
N VAL A 253 0.97 -3.23 -2.65
CA VAL A 253 -0.28 -3.28 -3.44
C VAL A 253 0.04 -3.39 -4.93
N THR A 254 0.91 -2.51 -5.45
CA THR A 254 1.29 -2.52 -6.87
C THR A 254 2.02 -3.81 -7.25
N LEU A 255 2.89 -4.31 -6.38
CA LEU A 255 3.62 -5.55 -6.61
C LEU A 255 2.71 -6.78 -6.65
N VAL A 256 1.78 -6.89 -5.70
CA VAL A 256 0.78 -7.97 -5.68
C VAL A 256 -0.12 -7.90 -6.90
N TRP A 257 -0.60 -6.71 -7.26
CA TRP A 257 -1.40 -6.52 -8.47
C TRP A 257 -0.66 -7.02 -9.71
N LEU A 258 0.58 -6.55 -9.92
CA LEU A 258 1.41 -6.99 -11.03
C LEU A 258 1.59 -8.51 -11.04
N TYR A 259 1.92 -9.10 -9.89
CA TYR A 259 2.08 -10.55 -9.76
C TYR A 259 0.83 -11.30 -10.21
N THR A 260 -0.35 -10.91 -9.72
CA THR A 260 -1.61 -11.59 -10.07
C THR A 260 -1.96 -11.48 -11.55
N GLU A 261 -1.61 -10.37 -12.21
CA GLU A 261 -1.84 -10.20 -13.65
C GLU A 261 -0.83 -10.99 -14.49
N ILE A 262 0.45 -11.03 -14.11
CA ILE A 262 1.44 -11.89 -14.78
C ILE A 262 1.06 -13.36 -14.64
N LEU A 263 0.68 -13.79 -13.44
CA LEU A 263 0.22 -15.14 -13.17
C LEU A 263 -0.98 -15.51 -14.04
N ARG A 264 -1.96 -14.60 -14.14
CA ARG A 264 -3.15 -14.75 -14.98
C ARG A 264 -2.77 -14.85 -16.46
N LEU A 265 -1.91 -13.97 -16.96
CA LEU A 265 -1.45 -13.99 -18.34
C LEU A 265 -0.79 -15.34 -18.67
N LEU A 266 0.14 -15.80 -17.82
CA LEU A 266 0.81 -17.09 -18.00
C LEU A 266 -0.20 -18.25 -18.00
N SER A 267 -1.23 -18.20 -17.15
CA SER A 267 -2.28 -19.21 -17.10
C SER A 267 -3.05 -19.34 -18.42
N TYR A 268 -3.19 -18.26 -19.20
CA TYR A 268 -3.86 -18.29 -20.51
C TYR A 268 -3.05 -18.97 -21.60
N PHE A 269 -1.73 -18.91 -21.51
CA PHE A 269 -0.85 -19.56 -22.48
C PHE A 269 -0.66 -21.04 -22.21
N THR A 270 -0.72 -21.46 -20.95
CA THR A 270 -0.55 -22.87 -20.58
C THR A 270 -1.85 -23.68 -20.69
N ASN A 271 -3.02 -23.03 -20.59
CA ASN A 271 -4.32 -23.70 -20.71
C ASN A 271 -4.79 -23.88 -22.17
N ARG A 272 -3.88 -23.88 -23.14
CA ARG A 272 -4.14 -24.02 -24.58
C ARG A 272 -3.33 -25.14 -25.20
#